data_AF-Q2T5Y8-F1
#
_entry.id   AF-Q2T5Y8-F1
#
_cell.length_a   1.000
_cell.length_b   1.000
_cell.length_c   1.000
_cell.angle_alpha   90.00
_cell.angle_beta   90.00
_cell.angle_gamma   90.00
#
_symmetry.space_group_name_H-M   'P 1'
#
loop_
_entity.id
_entity.type
_entity.pdbx_description
1 polymer ?
#
loop_
_entity_poly.entity_id
_entity_poly.type
_entity_poly.pdbx_seq_one_letter_code
_entity_poly.pdbx_strand_id
1 'polypeptide(L)'
;MNDVFGERGSHVASGMKGDTNNDVKKGDLEGGIKSGAARDHCAIVTRHAPAAILWDAADAAPELVAARPALADALAGLRAGVPAAGRIAPFDDPAAVRPYRHLRAFYLQRADGVLAIKGSEILAADVEPHLRMLAAHRVEFPGRGRSLFSALEHFPLNEQKIPLAMSVDEALEDAHAAAAVQRAHLARFGRVARVPLPLVAIRWPDAAAHAHLARLAPLLTRRARLAVERVAADGLGAVAYHYPAVPHRVAHLPQLLAGRPENGWLARLSALTDPAATIDGWLELLARMLALGFLPASVESMGVGHCLDTKNAVIDGGFVDLGSVCRTADVTDDRRFLETLLSAIADLAQTCRQFLLGDAPDVEAEYRNPSLAMVLVLNRLLPDLAARVQRLGGADSRIADALAPRRAADALAGELARLGLGAAPPGGHR
;
A
#
# COMPACT_ATOMS: atom_id res chain seq x y z
N MET A 1 18.75 -46.02 29.24
CA MET A 1 19.53 -44.86 29.70
C MET A 1 18.53 -43.79 30.12
N ASN A 2 18.31 -43.71 31.44
CA ASN A 2 17.78 -42.62 32.28
C ASN A 2 16.79 -41.65 31.61
N ASP A 3 15.48 -41.68 31.86
CA ASP A 3 14.77 -41.45 33.14
C ASP A 3 15.28 -40.21 33.90
N VAL A 4 14.54 -39.08 33.83
CA VAL A 4 14.27 -38.18 34.96
C VAL A 4 12.92 -37.45 34.73
N PHE A 5 11.94 -37.92 35.50
CA PHE A 5 10.65 -37.36 35.95
C PHE A 5 10.65 -35.86 36.27
N GLY A 6 9.53 -35.13 36.34
CA GLY A 6 8.12 -35.52 36.37
C GLY A 6 7.28 -34.41 37.01
N GLU A 7 5.97 -34.51 36.77
CA GLU A 7 4.92 -33.72 37.40
C GLU A 7 4.80 -34.00 38.90
N ARG A 8 4.46 -32.97 39.69
CA ARG A 8 3.57 -33.09 40.86
C ARG A 8 2.80 -31.78 41.05
N GLY A 9 1.48 -31.88 41.16
CA GLY A 9 0.64 -30.87 41.79
C GLY A 9 0.34 -31.22 43.25
N SER A 10 0.04 -30.21 44.06
CA SER A 10 -1.04 -30.24 45.07
C SER A 10 -1.19 -28.86 45.75
N HIS A 11 -2.43 -28.60 46.17
CA HIS A 11 -2.97 -27.40 46.79
C HIS A 11 -2.35 -27.00 48.15
N VAL A 12 -2.45 -25.72 48.53
CA VAL A 12 -3.33 -25.17 49.61
C VAL A 12 -3.04 -23.67 49.80
N ALA A 13 -4.09 -22.90 50.06
CA ALA A 13 -4.09 -21.46 50.30
C ALA A 13 -3.59 -21.05 51.69
N SER A 14 -2.92 -19.90 51.81
CA SER A 14 -3.16 -18.89 52.86
C SER A 14 -2.44 -17.59 52.51
N GLY A 15 -3.10 -16.45 52.71
CA GLY A 15 -2.59 -15.14 52.31
C GLY A 15 -1.54 -14.55 53.24
N MET A 16 -0.79 -13.58 52.72
CA MET A 16 -0.28 -12.48 53.52
C MET A 16 0.06 -11.29 52.62
N LYS A 17 -0.29 -10.12 53.14
CA LYS A 17 -0.10 -8.79 52.57
C LYS A 17 1.36 -8.54 52.19
N GLY A 18 1.55 -7.87 51.06
CA GLY A 18 2.83 -7.30 50.66
C GLY A 18 2.59 -6.16 49.68
N ASP A 19 2.37 -4.96 50.24
CA ASP A 19 2.54 -3.71 49.52
C ASP A 19 3.91 -3.70 48.85
N THR A 20 3.93 -3.69 47.53
CA THR A 20 5.09 -3.21 46.78
C THR A 20 4.60 -2.33 45.63
N ASN A 21 4.61 -1.02 45.91
CA ASN A 21 4.74 0.02 44.92
C ASN A 21 5.86 -0.38 43.94
N ASN A 22 5.49 -0.70 42.70
CA ASN A 22 6.40 -0.66 41.57
C ASN A 22 5.81 0.29 40.54
N ASP A 23 6.14 1.57 40.76
CA ASP A 23 6.20 2.60 39.74
C ASP A 23 7.14 2.12 38.62
N VAL A 24 6.60 1.36 37.67
CA VAL A 24 7.23 1.17 36.38
C VAL A 24 7.03 2.47 35.62
N LYS A 25 8.03 3.35 35.72
CA LYS A 25 8.20 4.51 34.85
C LYS A 25 8.04 4.07 33.40
N LYS A 26 6.88 4.43 32.85
CA LYS A 26 6.54 4.37 31.43
C LYS A 26 7.57 5.25 30.73
N GLY A 27 8.61 4.63 30.17
CA GLY A 27 9.69 5.33 29.49
C GLY A 27 9.17 6.10 28.28
N ASP A 28 9.06 7.41 28.46
CA ASP A 28 9.21 8.51 27.51
C ASP A 28 9.27 8.12 26.01
N LEU A 29 8.10 7.80 25.46
CA LEU A 29 7.75 8.06 24.06
C LEU A 29 6.76 9.23 23.92
N GLU A 30 6.55 9.98 25.02
CA GLU A 30 5.99 11.33 25.01
C GLU A 30 7.08 12.38 24.75
N GLY A 31 7.98 12.08 23.81
CA GLY A 31 8.68 13.11 23.03
C GLY A 31 7.67 13.79 22.14
N GLY A 32 6.78 14.56 22.76
CA GLY A 32 5.75 15.32 22.08
C GLY A 32 6.40 16.18 21.01
N ILE A 33 6.13 15.84 19.75
CA ILE A 33 5.91 16.87 18.74
C ILE A 33 4.67 17.60 19.23
N LYS A 34 4.86 18.52 20.18
CA LYS A 34 3.87 19.53 20.50
C LYS A 34 3.55 20.18 19.17
N SER A 35 2.31 20.08 18.74
CA SER A 35 1.73 20.70 17.53
C SER A 35 1.72 22.24 17.58
N GLY A 36 2.60 22.83 18.39
CA GLY A 36 2.92 24.26 18.41
C GLY A 36 4.30 24.58 17.82
N ALA A 37 4.91 23.66 17.05
CA ALA A 37 6.09 23.99 16.26
C ALA A 37 5.69 25.03 15.21
N ALA A 38 6.49 26.10 15.11
CA ALA A 38 6.39 27.10 14.06
C ALA A 38 6.13 26.39 12.72
N ARG A 39 5.21 26.92 11.92
CA ARG A 39 5.03 26.49 10.53
C ARG A 39 6.32 26.81 9.79
N ASP A 40 7.31 25.94 9.91
CA ASP A 40 8.54 25.97 9.14
C ASP A 40 8.10 25.76 7.70
N HIS A 41 7.92 26.88 6.98
CA HIS A 41 7.53 26.94 5.59
C HIS A 41 8.42 25.99 4.78
N CYS A 42 7.84 24.93 4.21
CA CYS A 42 8.56 24.11 3.24
C CYS A 42 8.47 24.82 1.89
N ALA A 43 9.57 25.47 1.49
CA ALA A 43 9.77 25.78 0.10
C ALA A 43 9.90 24.45 -0.67
N ILE A 44 9.15 24.27 -1.75
CA ILE A 44 9.60 23.40 -2.83
C ILE A 44 10.97 23.95 -3.22
N VAL A 45 12.04 23.25 -2.86
CA VAL A 45 13.37 23.87 -2.81
C VAL A 45 13.88 24.14 -4.20
N THR A 46 13.70 23.18 -5.11
CA THR A 46 14.31 23.23 -6.43
C THR A 46 13.60 22.31 -7.42
N ARG A 47 13.59 22.72 -8.69
CA ARG A 47 13.34 21.83 -9.83
C ARG A 47 14.68 21.25 -10.25
N HIS A 48 14.71 19.95 -10.50
CA HIS A 48 15.91 19.25 -10.93
C HIS A 48 15.72 18.70 -12.33
N ALA A 49 16.73 18.87 -13.17
CA ALA A 49 16.75 18.28 -14.49
C ALA A 49 16.90 16.74 -14.35
N PRO A 50 16.02 15.93 -14.97
CA PRO A 50 16.24 14.51 -15.08
C PRO A 50 17.45 14.21 -15.99
N ALA A 51 18.08 13.06 -15.83
CA ALA A 51 19.04 12.57 -16.81
C ALA A 51 18.33 12.08 -18.08
N ALA A 52 17.16 11.46 -17.91
CA ALA A 52 16.30 11.04 -19.00
C ALA A 52 14.83 11.03 -18.56
N ILE A 53 13.94 11.33 -19.51
CA ILE A 53 12.51 11.01 -19.40
C ILE A 53 12.34 9.62 -20.00
N LEU A 54 11.88 8.67 -19.20
CA LEU A 54 11.76 7.26 -19.58
C LEU A 54 10.36 6.92 -20.08
N TRP A 55 9.36 7.62 -19.55
CA TRP A 55 7.97 7.50 -19.96
C TRP A 55 7.31 8.87 -19.90
N ASP A 56 6.51 9.18 -20.93
CA ASP A 56 5.84 10.47 -21.07
C ASP A 56 4.40 10.27 -21.54
N ALA A 57 3.44 10.82 -20.79
CA ALA A 57 2.02 10.62 -21.08
C ALA A 57 1.58 11.19 -22.43
N ALA A 58 2.16 12.29 -22.92
CA ALA A 58 1.73 12.83 -24.21
C ALA A 58 2.17 11.95 -25.38
N ASP A 59 3.26 11.19 -25.23
CA ASP A 59 3.78 10.31 -26.28
C ASP A 59 3.20 8.89 -26.13
N ALA A 60 3.15 8.37 -24.91
CA ALA A 60 2.77 6.99 -24.63
C ALA A 60 1.26 6.78 -24.38
N ALA A 61 0.54 7.81 -23.95
CA ALA A 61 -0.89 7.75 -23.64
C ALA A 61 -1.62 9.10 -23.90
N PRO A 62 -1.51 9.67 -25.12
CA PRO A 62 -2.03 11.00 -25.44
C PRO A 62 -3.52 11.18 -25.11
N GLU A 63 -4.32 10.12 -25.21
CA GLU A 63 -5.74 10.13 -24.85
C GLU A 63 -6.00 10.47 -23.38
N LEU A 64 -5.07 10.14 -22.46
CA LEU A 64 -5.20 10.47 -21.05
C LEU A 64 -4.97 11.96 -20.81
N VAL A 65 -4.01 12.55 -21.51
CA VAL A 65 -3.75 14.00 -21.47
C VAL A 65 -4.92 14.75 -22.11
N ALA A 66 -5.46 14.24 -23.23
CA ALA A 66 -6.64 14.81 -23.88
C ALA A 66 -7.89 14.76 -22.99
N ALA A 67 -8.07 13.70 -22.18
CA ALA A 67 -9.16 13.60 -21.22
C ALA A 67 -9.02 14.57 -20.02
N ARG A 68 -7.82 15.13 -19.80
CA ARG A 68 -7.51 16.11 -18.73
C ARG A 68 -6.60 17.23 -19.25
N PRO A 69 -7.10 18.13 -20.12
CA PRO A 69 -6.27 19.17 -20.76
C PRO A 69 -5.53 20.08 -19.78
N ALA A 70 -6.10 20.30 -18.58
CA ALA A 70 -5.47 21.08 -17.51
C ALA A 70 -4.11 20.51 -17.03
N LEU A 71 -3.79 19.25 -17.37
CA LEU A 71 -2.51 18.61 -17.05
C LEU A 71 -1.41 18.87 -18.09
N ALA A 72 -1.72 19.46 -19.25
CA ALA A 72 -0.72 19.73 -20.29
C ALA A 72 0.40 20.66 -19.77
N ASP A 73 0.05 21.75 -19.07
CA ASP A 73 1.02 22.66 -18.48
C ASP A 73 1.86 22.01 -17.38
N ALA A 74 1.23 21.11 -16.59
CA ALA A 74 1.93 20.35 -15.56
C ALA A 74 2.98 19.42 -16.19
N LEU A 75 2.61 18.70 -17.25
CA LEU A 75 3.50 17.83 -18.01
C LEU A 75 4.65 18.61 -18.64
N ALA A 76 4.37 19.75 -19.28
CA ALA A 76 5.41 20.63 -19.83
C ALA A 76 6.38 21.12 -18.74
N GLY A 77 5.86 21.51 -17.58
CA GLY A 77 6.67 21.88 -16.43
C GLY A 77 7.54 20.72 -15.92
N LEU A 78 7.02 19.50 -15.87
CA LEU A 78 7.77 18.31 -15.44
C LEU A 78 8.90 17.95 -16.40
N ARG A 79 8.69 18.12 -17.72
CA ARG A 79 9.73 17.93 -18.75
C ARG A 79 10.89 18.92 -18.57
N ALA A 80 10.59 20.16 -18.19
CA ALA A 80 11.60 21.18 -17.92
C ALA A 80 12.35 20.95 -16.60
N GLY A 81 11.74 20.26 -15.64
CA GLY A 81 12.40 19.86 -14.40
C GLY A 81 11.41 19.38 -13.35
N VAL A 82 11.78 18.30 -12.66
CA VAL A 82 10.94 17.65 -11.66
C VAL A 82 11.14 18.31 -10.28
N PRO A 83 10.07 18.75 -9.61
CA PRO A 83 10.15 19.34 -8.27
C PRO A 83 10.65 18.33 -7.23
N ALA A 84 11.47 18.78 -6.28
CA ALA A 84 11.83 18.02 -5.10
C ALA A 84 11.42 18.76 -3.83
N ALA A 85 10.92 18.02 -2.83
CA ALA A 85 10.65 18.58 -1.51
C ALA A 85 11.99 18.83 -0.78
N GLY A 86 12.09 19.95 -0.06
CA GLY A 86 13.28 20.26 0.73
C GLY A 86 13.54 19.32 1.90
N ARG A 87 12.48 18.65 2.36
CA ARG A 87 12.51 17.74 3.51
C ARG A 87 11.62 16.51 3.32
N ILE A 88 11.96 15.45 4.04
CA ILE A 88 11.22 14.17 4.11
C ILE A 88 10.17 14.20 5.23
N ALA A 89 10.38 15.00 6.28
CA ALA A 89 9.39 15.14 7.36
C ALA A 89 8.02 15.61 6.81
N PRO A 90 6.89 15.19 7.42
CA PRO A 90 5.56 15.66 7.02
C PRO A 90 5.43 17.19 7.05
N PHE A 91 4.63 17.74 6.14
CA PHE A 91 4.32 19.17 6.07
C PHE A 91 2.98 19.43 5.38
N ASP A 92 2.39 20.59 5.63
CA ASP A 92 1.10 21.02 5.06
C ASP A 92 1.16 22.53 4.76
N ASP A 93 1.62 22.86 3.56
CA ASP A 93 1.73 24.23 3.05
C ASP A 93 0.69 24.48 1.94
N PRO A 94 0.27 25.74 1.70
CA PRO A 94 -0.73 26.04 0.67
C PRO A 94 -0.38 25.54 -0.74
N ALA A 95 0.91 25.44 -1.06
CA ALA A 95 1.39 24.98 -2.37
C ALA A 95 1.71 23.48 -2.42
N ALA A 96 2.00 22.85 -1.28
CA ALA A 96 2.44 21.46 -1.24
C ALA A 96 2.19 20.80 0.12
N VAL A 97 1.94 19.51 0.10
CA VAL A 97 1.69 18.71 1.30
C VAL A 97 2.43 17.38 1.23
N ARG A 98 2.99 16.94 2.36
CA ARG A 98 3.49 15.58 2.58
C ARG A 98 2.76 15.04 3.80
N PRO A 99 1.73 14.19 3.62
CA PRO A 99 1.06 13.55 4.73
C PRO A 99 2.01 12.65 5.51
N TYR A 100 1.67 12.41 6.78
CA TYR A 100 2.37 11.43 7.60
C TYR A 100 2.45 10.05 6.92
N ARG A 101 3.58 9.37 7.08
CA ARG A 101 3.93 8.08 6.43
C ARG A 101 4.19 8.13 4.92
N HIS A 102 4.12 9.28 4.26
CA HIS A 102 4.54 9.43 2.87
C HIS A 102 6.05 9.64 2.75
N LEU A 103 6.82 8.61 3.06
CA LEU A 103 8.29 8.69 3.08
C LEU A 103 8.93 8.75 1.68
N ARG A 104 8.18 8.45 0.61
CA ARG A 104 8.67 8.43 -0.77
C ARG A 104 7.83 9.24 -1.74
N ALA A 105 6.91 10.07 -1.24
CA ALA A 105 6.11 10.96 -2.08
C ALA A 105 5.72 12.24 -1.36
N PHE A 106 5.55 13.32 -2.12
CA PHE A 106 4.84 14.52 -1.69
C PHE A 106 3.89 14.99 -2.80
N TYR A 107 3.03 15.97 -2.49
CA TYR A 107 1.96 16.42 -3.37
C TYR A 107 2.03 17.93 -3.57
N LEU A 108 1.94 18.37 -4.82
CA LEU A 108 1.75 19.77 -5.19
C LEU A 108 0.26 20.05 -5.34
N GLN A 109 -0.22 21.08 -4.64
CA GLN A 109 -1.63 21.47 -4.67
C GLN A 109 -2.00 22.09 -6.01
N ARG A 110 -3.18 21.75 -6.52
CA ARG A 110 -3.74 22.29 -7.76
C ARG A 110 -5.25 22.49 -7.61
N ALA A 111 -5.83 23.32 -8.49
CA ALA A 111 -7.28 23.53 -8.52
C ALA A 111 -8.07 22.26 -8.87
N ASP A 112 -7.47 21.35 -9.65
CA ASP A 112 -8.06 20.10 -10.14
C ASP A 112 -7.57 18.86 -9.39
N GLY A 113 -6.94 19.02 -8.21
CA GLY A 113 -6.46 17.94 -7.37
C GLY A 113 -5.00 18.14 -6.95
N VAL A 114 -4.18 17.11 -7.09
CA VAL A 114 -2.76 17.16 -6.73
C VAL A 114 -1.89 16.54 -7.79
N LEU A 115 -0.66 17.04 -7.88
CA LEU A 115 0.43 16.39 -8.60
C LEU A 115 1.36 15.73 -7.58
N ALA A 116 1.34 14.41 -7.53
CA ALA A 116 2.24 13.62 -6.71
C ALA A 116 3.61 13.50 -7.37
N ILE A 117 4.67 13.68 -6.60
CA ILE A 117 6.04 13.37 -7.00
C ILE A 117 6.56 12.28 -6.07
N LYS A 118 6.80 11.08 -6.62
CA LYS A 118 7.28 9.90 -5.89
C LYS A 118 8.71 9.58 -6.30
N GLY A 119 9.64 9.45 -5.35
CA GLY A 119 11.05 9.11 -5.60
C GLY A 119 12.01 10.30 -5.70
N SER A 120 11.60 11.50 -5.30
CA SER A 120 12.46 12.70 -5.30
C SER A 120 13.21 12.92 -3.99
N GLU A 121 12.95 12.09 -2.97
CA GLU A 121 13.44 12.25 -1.60
C GLU A 121 14.96 12.14 -1.46
N ILE A 122 15.62 11.51 -2.43
CA ILE A 122 17.09 11.44 -2.49
C ILE A 122 17.76 12.82 -2.55
N LEU A 123 17.00 13.84 -2.95
CA LEU A 123 17.42 15.23 -3.10
C LEU A 123 17.07 16.10 -1.88
N ALA A 124 16.35 15.56 -0.89
CA ALA A 124 15.97 16.29 0.30
C ALA A 124 17.19 16.61 1.18
N ALA A 125 17.20 17.78 1.80
CA ALA A 125 18.31 18.22 2.64
C ALA A 125 18.47 17.38 3.92
N ASP A 126 17.37 16.80 4.41
CA ASP A 126 17.32 15.98 5.63
C ASP A 126 17.30 14.46 5.34
N VAL A 127 17.69 14.03 4.13
CA VAL A 127 17.69 12.61 3.74
C VAL A 127 18.57 11.77 4.65
N GLU A 128 19.79 12.21 4.97
CA GLU A 128 20.72 11.46 5.80
C GLU A 128 20.25 11.34 7.27
N PRO A 129 19.82 12.43 7.94
CA PRO A 129 19.14 12.33 9.24
C PRO A 129 17.98 11.33 9.26
N HIS A 130 17.13 11.33 8.22
CA HIS A 130 16.02 10.38 8.11
C HIS A 130 16.48 8.93 7.93
N LEU A 131 17.48 8.66 7.09
CA LEU A 131 18.04 7.32 6.93
C LEU A 131 18.58 6.76 8.26
N ARG A 132 19.29 7.60 9.04
CA ARG A 132 19.80 7.20 10.37
C ARG A 132 18.67 6.93 11.36
N MET A 133 17.61 7.74 11.34
CA MET A 133 16.43 7.51 12.17
C MET A 133 15.76 6.16 11.83
N LEU A 134 15.59 5.85 10.54
CA LEU A 134 15.04 4.56 10.10
C LEU A 134 15.94 3.38 10.47
N ALA A 135 17.27 3.54 10.43
CA ALA A 135 18.23 2.51 10.81
C ALA A 135 18.17 2.18 12.32
N ALA A 136 17.94 3.20 13.14
CA ALA A 136 17.81 3.07 14.59
C ALA A 136 16.44 2.50 15.01
N HIS A 137 15.40 2.70 14.21
CA HIS A 137 14.05 2.25 14.54
C HIS A 137 13.85 0.77 14.18
N ARG A 138 13.15 0.01 15.04
CA ARG A 138 12.67 -1.34 14.77
C ARG A 138 11.15 -1.29 14.67
N VAL A 139 10.60 -1.81 13.58
CA VAL A 139 9.14 -1.86 13.39
C VAL A 139 8.53 -2.77 14.46
N GLU A 140 7.54 -2.28 15.18
CA GLU A 140 6.81 -3.07 16.18
C GLU A 140 5.51 -3.58 15.55
N PHE A 141 5.35 -4.89 15.54
CA PHE A 141 4.16 -5.56 15.04
C PHE A 141 3.27 -5.97 16.21
N PRO A 142 2.04 -5.44 16.32
CA PRO A 142 1.11 -5.84 17.37
C PRO A 142 0.94 -7.37 17.41
N GLY A 143 1.19 -7.99 18.57
CA GLY A 143 1.06 -9.44 18.77
C GLY A 143 2.30 -10.27 18.41
N ARG A 144 3.22 -9.76 17.58
CA ARG A 144 4.45 -10.47 17.17
C ARG A 144 5.73 -9.92 17.79
N GLY A 145 5.64 -8.73 18.38
CA GLY A 145 6.77 -8.02 18.96
C GLY A 145 7.56 -7.23 17.91
N ARG A 146 8.80 -6.92 18.24
CA ARG A 146 9.66 -6.07 17.40
C ARG A 146 10.31 -6.87 16.28
N SER A 147 10.30 -6.30 15.09
CA SER A 147 11.07 -6.79 13.94
C SER A 147 12.53 -7.02 14.31
N LEU A 148 13.11 -8.08 13.77
CA LEU A 148 14.55 -8.33 13.88
C LEU A 148 15.36 -7.29 13.08
N PHE A 149 14.77 -6.75 12.02
CA PHE A 149 15.41 -5.78 11.11
C PHE A 149 14.96 -4.36 11.41
N SER A 150 15.82 -3.39 11.10
CA SER A 150 15.47 -1.97 11.17
C SER A 150 14.32 -1.61 10.22
N ALA A 151 13.64 -0.51 10.49
CA ALA A 151 12.68 0.05 9.54
C ALA A 151 13.34 0.38 8.20
N LEU A 152 14.62 0.78 8.22
CA LEU A 152 15.43 0.97 7.01
C LEU A 152 15.57 -0.33 6.21
N GLU A 153 15.85 -1.45 6.87
CA GLU A 153 16.06 -2.75 6.22
C GLU A 153 14.78 -3.47 5.83
N HIS A 154 13.63 -3.07 6.38
CA HIS A 154 12.32 -3.59 5.96
C HIS A 154 12.07 -3.34 4.47
N PHE A 155 12.46 -2.17 3.95
CA PHE A 155 12.29 -1.83 2.54
C PHE A 155 12.96 -2.85 1.60
N PRO A 156 14.29 -3.10 1.66
CA PRO A 156 14.92 -4.01 0.71
C PRO A 156 14.66 -5.49 1.00
N LEU A 157 14.44 -5.87 2.26
CA LEU A 157 14.28 -7.28 2.63
C LEU A 157 12.85 -7.80 2.48
N ASN A 158 11.86 -6.95 2.77
CA ASN A 158 10.45 -7.34 2.70
C ASN A 158 9.77 -6.72 1.49
N GLU A 159 10.00 -5.42 1.25
CA GLU A 159 9.28 -4.71 0.19
C GLU A 159 9.99 -4.73 -1.17
N GLN A 160 11.21 -5.26 -1.23
CA GLN A 160 12.12 -5.21 -2.39
C GLN A 160 12.30 -3.78 -2.95
N LYS A 161 12.27 -2.79 -2.06
CA LYS A 161 12.32 -1.36 -2.38
C LYS A 161 13.57 -0.71 -1.78
N ILE A 162 13.98 0.42 -2.34
CA ILE A 162 15.11 1.19 -1.85
C ILE A 162 14.60 2.19 -0.80
N PRO A 163 15.20 2.25 0.41
CA PRO A 163 14.79 3.22 1.41
C PRO A 163 14.89 4.66 0.91
N LEU A 164 13.78 5.40 1.04
CA LEU A 164 13.66 6.82 0.63
C LEU A 164 13.99 7.07 -0.85
N ALA A 165 13.96 6.04 -1.69
CA ALA A 165 14.21 6.15 -3.12
C ALA A 165 13.28 5.22 -3.91
N MET A 166 13.27 5.42 -5.22
CA MET A 166 12.54 4.61 -6.18
C MET A 166 13.55 4.16 -7.23
N SER A 167 13.53 2.88 -7.62
CA SER A 167 14.33 2.42 -8.76
C SER A 167 13.71 2.92 -10.07
N VAL A 168 14.50 2.90 -11.14
CA VAL A 168 13.97 3.15 -12.49
C VAL A 168 12.85 2.17 -12.83
N ASP A 169 13.04 0.88 -12.54
CA ASP A 169 12.05 -0.16 -12.80
C ASP A 169 10.74 0.10 -12.05
N GLU A 170 10.80 0.40 -10.74
CA GLU A 170 9.60 0.71 -9.96
C GLU A 170 8.84 1.90 -10.58
N ALA A 171 9.55 2.93 -11.05
CA ALA A 171 8.94 4.12 -11.64
C ALA A 171 8.23 3.81 -12.97
N LEU A 172 8.83 2.96 -13.79
CA LEU A 172 8.25 2.50 -15.04
C LEU A 172 7.06 1.57 -14.80
N GLU A 173 7.18 0.62 -13.87
CA GLU A 173 6.08 -0.30 -13.50
C GLU A 173 4.85 0.48 -13.03
N ASP A 174 5.02 1.44 -12.10
CA ASP A 174 3.95 2.30 -11.63
C ASP A 174 3.29 3.09 -12.78
N ALA A 175 4.09 3.69 -13.66
CA ALA A 175 3.59 4.47 -14.79
C ALA A 175 2.84 3.60 -15.80
N HIS A 176 3.40 2.45 -16.18
CA HIS A 176 2.77 1.53 -17.13
C HIS A 176 1.48 0.92 -16.59
N ALA A 177 1.49 0.43 -15.35
CA ALA A 177 0.31 -0.16 -14.74
C ALA A 177 -0.82 0.86 -14.58
N ALA A 178 -0.50 2.07 -14.09
CA ALA A 178 -1.49 3.13 -13.96
C ALA A 178 -2.04 3.59 -15.31
N ALA A 179 -1.18 3.75 -16.33
CA ALA A 179 -1.61 4.13 -17.67
C ALA A 179 -2.51 3.06 -18.28
N ALA A 180 -2.17 1.77 -18.14
CA ALA A 180 -2.97 0.67 -18.67
C ALA A 180 -4.39 0.66 -18.07
N VAL A 181 -4.51 0.78 -16.75
CA VAL A 181 -5.81 0.85 -16.06
C VAL A 181 -6.59 2.09 -16.49
N GLN A 182 -5.95 3.26 -16.53
CA GLN A 182 -6.60 4.51 -16.89
C GLN A 182 -7.12 4.50 -18.33
N ARG A 183 -6.31 4.00 -19.28
CA ARG A 183 -6.70 3.91 -20.70
C ARG A 183 -7.87 2.97 -20.89
N ALA A 184 -7.81 1.79 -20.28
CA ALA A 184 -8.90 0.82 -20.35
C ALA A 184 -10.20 1.35 -19.71
N HIS A 185 -10.08 2.04 -18.57
CA HIS A 185 -11.23 2.65 -17.91
C HIS A 185 -11.81 3.83 -18.70
N LEU A 186 -10.97 4.68 -19.30
CA LEU A 186 -11.40 5.77 -20.17
C LEU A 186 -12.14 5.23 -21.41
N ALA A 187 -11.56 4.23 -22.07
CA ALA A 187 -12.14 3.62 -23.27
C ALA A 187 -13.52 3.01 -23.01
N ARG A 188 -13.69 2.32 -21.87
CA ARG A 188 -14.95 1.63 -21.53
C ARG A 188 -16.00 2.51 -20.88
N PHE A 189 -15.57 3.41 -19.98
CA PHE A 189 -16.49 4.16 -19.10
C PHE A 189 -16.54 5.66 -19.43
N GLY A 190 -15.81 6.12 -20.44
CA GLY A 190 -15.79 7.52 -20.88
C GLY A 190 -15.19 8.50 -19.86
N ARG A 191 -14.51 7.99 -18.83
CA ARG A 191 -13.89 8.80 -17.77
C ARG A 191 -12.67 8.11 -17.19
N VAL A 192 -11.74 8.89 -16.64
CA VAL A 192 -10.61 8.38 -15.84
C VAL A 192 -11.10 7.81 -14.51
N ALA A 193 -10.40 6.80 -14.00
CA ALA A 193 -10.66 6.20 -12.69
C ALA A 193 -10.04 7.01 -11.54
N ARG A 194 -10.51 6.78 -10.30
CA ARG A 194 -9.89 7.31 -9.07
C ARG A 194 -8.63 6.51 -8.69
N VAL A 195 -7.70 6.45 -9.63
CA VAL A 195 -6.34 5.91 -9.47
C VAL A 195 -5.34 6.92 -10.03
N PRO A 196 -4.03 6.80 -9.79
CA PRO A 196 -3.03 7.67 -10.39
C PRO A 196 -3.22 7.82 -11.90
N LEU A 197 -3.15 9.05 -12.40
CA LEU A 197 -2.99 9.35 -13.82
C LEU A 197 -1.51 9.69 -14.03
N PRO A 198 -0.69 8.77 -14.56
CA PRO A 198 0.75 8.98 -14.68
C PRO A 198 1.03 10.05 -15.74
N LEU A 199 1.99 10.93 -15.46
CA LEU A 199 2.40 12.01 -16.36
C LEU A 199 3.80 11.78 -16.92
N VAL A 200 4.78 11.53 -16.04
CA VAL A 200 6.15 11.17 -16.45
C VAL A 200 6.76 10.15 -15.50
N ALA A 201 7.61 9.28 -16.04
CA ALA A 201 8.62 8.56 -15.27
C ALA A 201 10.01 9.01 -15.75
N ILE A 202 10.91 9.26 -14.82
CA ILE A 202 12.24 9.79 -15.11
C ILE A 202 13.35 8.94 -14.49
N ARG A 203 14.55 9.08 -15.03
CA ARG A 203 15.81 8.68 -14.41
C ARG A 203 16.51 9.89 -13.82
N TRP A 204 16.94 9.79 -12.57
CA TRP A 204 17.81 10.79 -11.97
C TRP A 204 19.24 10.72 -12.51
N PRO A 205 20.00 11.82 -12.52
CA PRO A 205 21.43 11.78 -12.81
C PRO A 205 22.18 10.79 -11.93
N ASP A 206 23.12 10.06 -12.53
CA ASP A 206 23.90 9.04 -11.83
C ASP A 206 24.60 9.62 -10.59
N ALA A 207 25.07 10.88 -10.64
CA ALA A 207 25.67 11.53 -9.47
C ALA A 207 24.72 11.60 -8.26
N ALA A 208 23.43 11.88 -8.48
CA ALA A 208 22.42 11.91 -7.41
C ALA A 208 22.13 10.49 -6.89
N ALA A 209 22.02 9.52 -7.79
CA ALA A 209 21.82 8.12 -7.43
C ALA A 209 22.98 7.57 -6.59
N HIS A 210 24.22 7.74 -7.06
CA HIS A 210 25.42 7.29 -6.34
C HIS A 210 25.56 7.99 -4.98
N ALA A 211 25.26 9.29 -4.89
CA ALA A 211 25.30 10.01 -3.62
C ALA A 211 24.32 9.43 -2.59
N HIS A 212 23.10 9.08 -3.00
CA HIS A 212 22.12 8.43 -2.12
C HIS A 212 22.57 7.04 -1.68
N LEU A 213 23.00 6.20 -2.64
CA LEU A 213 23.45 4.84 -2.36
C LEU A 213 24.68 4.83 -1.43
N ALA A 214 25.60 5.79 -1.59
CA ALA A 214 26.76 5.94 -0.72
C ALA A 214 26.38 6.30 0.73
N ARG A 215 25.36 7.16 0.93
CA ARG A 215 24.82 7.48 2.27
C ARG A 215 24.11 6.29 2.91
N LEU A 216 23.42 5.49 2.09
CA LEU A 216 22.63 4.34 2.52
C LEU A 216 23.49 3.12 2.89
N ALA A 217 24.51 2.82 2.09
CA ALA A 217 25.36 1.63 2.22
C ALA A 217 25.92 1.35 3.64
N PRO A 218 26.45 2.34 4.40
CA PRO A 218 26.98 2.09 5.73
C PRO A 218 25.91 1.78 6.79
N LEU A 219 24.63 2.01 6.49
CA LEU A 219 23.52 1.81 7.43
C LEU A 219 22.83 0.44 7.25
N LEU A 220 23.23 -0.34 6.25
CA LEU A 220 22.61 -1.61 5.89
C LEU A 220 23.52 -2.79 6.28
N THR A 221 22.90 -3.90 6.67
CA THR A 221 23.60 -5.20 6.66
C THR A 221 24.00 -5.60 5.25
N ARG A 222 24.98 -6.50 5.12
CA ARG A 222 25.42 -7.05 3.83
C ARG A 222 24.25 -7.58 2.99
N ARG A 223 23.29 -8.28 3.60
CA ARG A 223 22.13 -8.85 2.90
C ARG A 223 21.23 -7.76 2.33
N ALA A 224 20.87 -6.77 3.15
CA ALA A 224 20.04 -5.65 2.70
C ALA A 224 20.75 -4.81 1.62
N ARG A 225 22.07 -4.62 1.74
CA ARG A 225 22.87 -3.90 0.74
C ARG A 225 22.86 -4.61 -0.62
N LEU A 226 23.06 -5.92 -0.67
CA LEU A 226 23.00 -6.70 -1.92
C LEU A 226 21.61 -6.61 -2.60
N ALA A 227 20.54 -6.62 -1.80
CA ALA A 227 19.19 -6.42 -2.33
C ALA A 227 19.01 -5.02 -2.94
N VAL A 228 19.50 -3.98 -2.25
CA VAL A 228 19.49 -2.60 -2.80
C VAL A 228 20.33 -2.48 -4.07
N GLU A 229 21.54 -3.03 -4.09
CA GLU A 229 22.43 -3.01 -5.26
C GLU A 229 21.75 -3.66 -6.48
N ARG A 230 21.03 -4.77 -6.28
CA ARG A 230 20.26 -5.42 -7.34
C ARG A 230 19.11 -4.55 -7.84
N VAL A 231 18.31 -3.99 -6.95
CA VAL A 231 17.13 -3.17 -7.30
C VAL A 231 17.54 -1.83 -7.91
N ALA A 232 18.73 -1.32 -7.58
CA ALA A 232 19.26 -0.05 -8.09
C ALA A 232 20.11 -0.20 -9.36
N ALA A 233 20.17 -1.40 -9.97
CA ALA A 233 21.09 -1.70 -11.06
C ALA A 233 20.92 -0.75 -12.27
N ASP A 234 19.69 -0.40 -12.61
CA ASP A 234 19.36 0.52 -13.71
C ASP A 234 19.28 2.00 -13.28
N GLY A 235 19.65 2.27 -12.03
CA GLY A 235 19.65 3.59 -11.41
C GLY A 235 18.39 3.88 -10.59
N LEU A 236 18.31 5.14 -10.13
CA LEU A 236 17.16 5.64 -9.37
C LEU A 236 16.28 6.51 -10.25
N GLY A 237 14.98 6.44 -10.02
CA GLY A 237 13.98 7.16 -10.78
C GLY A 237 13.01 7.92 -9.90
N ALA A 238 12.05 8.55 -10.56
CA ALA A 238 10.87 9.12 -9.95
C ALA A 238 9.69 9.02 -10.92
N VAL A 239 8.48 8.96 -10.37
CA VAL A 239 7.24 9.06 -11.13
C VAL A 239 6.44 10.27 -10.65
N ALA A 240 5.91 11.03 -11.60
CA ALA A 240 4.97 12.11 -11.33
C ALA A 240 3.60 11.75 -11.88
N TYR A 241 2.55 11.90 -11.06
CA TYR A 241 1.19 11.53 -11.45
C TYR A 241 0.16 12.47 -10.83
N HIS A 242 -0.96 12.66 -11.53
CA HIS A 242 -2.12 13.39 -11.02
C HIS A 242 -3.03 12.47 -10.19
N TYR A 243 -3.62 13.04 -9.13
CA TYR A 243 -4.72 12.44 -8.39
C TYR A 243 -5.79 13.50 -8.06
N PRO A 244 -7.09 13.18 -8.02
CA PRO A 244 -8.15 14.19 -7.83
C PRO A 244 -8.14 14.97 -6.50
N ALA A 245 -7.44 14.48 -5.48
CA ALA A 245 -7.34 15.10 -4.16
C ALA A 245 -6.05 14.63 -3.43
N VAL A 246 -5.74 15.19 -2.27
CA VAL A 246 -4.67 14.62 -1.41
C VAL A 246 -5.09 13.20 -1.01
N PRO A 247 -4.31 12.14 -1.33
CA PRO A 247 -4.73 10.77 -1.09
C PRO A 247 -4.56 10.39 0.39
N HIS A 248 -5.55 10.76 1.22
CA HIS A 248 -5.63 10.29 2.59
C HIS A 248 -5.93 8.79 2.61
N ARG A 249 -4.91 7.99 2.91
CA ARG A 249 -4.98 6.52 2.99
C ARG A 249 -5.59 6.07 4.32
N VAL A 250 -6.14 4.85 4.36
CA VAL A 250 -6.62 4.22 5.60
C VAL A 250 -5.56 4.23 6.70
N ALA A 251 -4.29 4.00 6.34
CA ALA A 251 -3.15 4.03 7.26
C ALA A 251 -2.86 5.39 7.92
N HIS A 252 -3.51 6.48 7.50
CA HIS A 252 -3.41 7.80 8.14
C HIS A 252 -4.49 8.05 9.20
N LEU A 253 -5.57 7.25 9.18
CA LEU A 253 -6.72 7.48 10.05
C LEU A 253 -6.35 7.56 11.54
N PRO A 254 -5.44 6.74 12.10
CA PRO A 254 -5.07 6.89 13.50
C PRO A 254 -4.64 8.32 13.86
N GLN A 255 -3.89 9.00 13.00
CA GLN A 255 -3.48 10.38 13.22
C GLN A 255 -4.58 11.39 12.89
N LEU A 256 -5.30 11.21 11.77
CA LEU A 256 -6.37 12.12 11.34
C LEU A 256 -7.55 12.13 12.33
N LEU A 257 -7.79 11.03 13.02
CA LEU A 257 -8.86 10.88 14.01
C LEU A 257 -8.42 11.20 15.44
N ALA A 258 -7.11 11.26 15.74
CA ALA A 258 -6.62 11.47 17.11
C ALA A 258 -7.09 12.79 17.74
N GLY A 259 -7.23 13.86 16.94
CA GLY A 259 -7.65 15.18 17.40
C GLY A 259 -9.16 15.45 17.36
N ARG A 260 -9.97 14.44 17.04
CA ARG A 260 -11.41 14.62 16.82
C ARG A 260 -12.23 14.41 18.10
N PRO A 261 -13.27 15.23 18.34
CA PRO A 261 -14.01 15.24 19.60
C PRO A 261 -14.99 14.08 19.77
N GLU A 262 -15.37 13.38 18.70
CA GLU A 262 -16.35 12.31 18.78
C GLU A 262 -15.83 11.10 19.57
N ASN A 263 -16.72 10.45 20.32
CA ASN A 263 -16.36 9.27 21.09
C ASN A 263 -16.44 8.01 20.22
N GLY A 264 -15.33 7.27 20.17
CA GLY A 264 -15.22 6.01 19.44
C GLY A 264 -14.71 6.19 18.01
N TRP A 265 -14.13 5.11 17.47
CA TRP A 265 -13.50 5.12 16.15
C TRP A 265 -14.49 5.46 15.03
N LEU A 266 -15.61 4.73 14.96
CA LEU A 266 -16.57 4.88 13.87
C LEU A 266 -17.24 6.26 13.85
N ALA A 267 -17.54 6.85 15.02
CA ALA A 267 -18.12 8.19 15.09
C ALA A 267 -17.15 9.25 14.55
N ARG A 268 -15.86 9.19 14.94
CA ARG A 268 -14.81 10.08 14.43
C ARG A 268 -14.59 9.89 12.92
N LEU A 269 -14.66 8.64 12.45
CA LEU A 269 -14.56 8.32 11.03
C LEU A 269 -15.73 8.91 10.24
N SER A 270 -16.97 8.71 10.71
CA SER A 270 -18.18 9.25 10.08
C SER A 270 -18.21 10.78 10.07
N ALA A 271 -17.52 11.43 11.00
CA ALA A 271 -17.33 12.88 10.99
C ALA A 271 -16.25 13.35 9.99
N LEU A 272 -15.42 12.44 9.47
CA LEU A 272 -14.38 12.72 8.47
C LEU A 272 -14.84 12.40 7.04
N THR A 273 -15.53 11.27 6.85
CA THR A 273 -15.98 10.77 5.55
C THR A 273 -17.24 9.92 5.72
N ASP A 274 -17.96 9.61 4.63
CA ASP A 274 -19.01 8.60 4.63
C ASP A 274 -18.40 7.20 4.47
N PRO A 275 -18.38 6.36 5.52
CA PRO A 275 -17.72 5.06 5.45
C PRO A 275 -18.36 4.12 4.42
N ALA A 276 -19.68 4.19 4.23
CA ALA A 276 -20.39 3.33 3.29
C ALA A 276 -20.05 3.73 1.85
N ALA A 277 -20.04 5.03 1.55
CA ALA A 277 -19.65 5.53 0.23
C ALA A 277 -18.17 5.25 -0.10
N THR A 278 -17.27 5.32 0.88
CA THR A 278 -15.86 4.96 0.71
C THR A 278 -15.70 3.49 0.30
N ILE A 279 -16.34 2.56 1.04
CA ILE A 279 -16.28 1.13 0.74
C ILE A 279 -16.95 0.81 -0.60
N ASP A 280 -18.08 1.46 -0.90
CA ASP A 280 -18.76 1.36 -2.20
C ASP A 280 -17.85 1.77 -3.35
N GLY A 281 -17.09 2.86 -3.18
CA GLY A 281 -16.10 3.32 -4.13
C GLY A 281 -15.00 2.29 -4.40
N TRP A 282 -14.44 1.68 -3.35
CA TRP A 282 -13.43 0.63 -3.49
C TRP A 282 -13.97 -0.61 -4.20
N LEU A 283 -15.18 -1.06 -3.84
CA LEU A 283 -15.84 -2.21 -4.48
C LEU A 283 -16.13 -1.95 -5.96
N GLU A 284 -16.66 -0.77 -6.28
CA GLU A 284 -16.93 -0.38 -7.67
C GLU A 284 -15.64 -0.30 -8.49
N LEU A 285 -14.58 0.29 -7.93
CA LEU A 285 -13.30 0.41 -8.63
C LEU A 285 -12.65 -0.97 -8.85
N LEU A 286 -12.66 -1.85 -7.84
CA LEU A 286 -12.17 -3.23 -7.99
C LEU A 286 -12.99 -4.00 -9.03
N ALA A 287 -14.33 -3.91 -8.97
CA ALA A 287 -15.20 -4.58 -9.95
C ALA A 287 -14.89 -4.13 -11.38
N ARG A 288 -14.64 -2.84 -11.59
CA ARG A 288 -14.24 -2.30 -12.90
C ARG A 288 -12.87 -2.77 -13.34
N MET A 289 -11.88 -2.83 -12.44
CA MET A 289 -10.55 -3.37 -12.77
C MET A 289 -10.67 -4.83 -13.23
N LEU A 290 -11.41 -5.67 -12.49
CA LEU A 290 -11.67 -7.06 -12.83
C LEU A 290 -12.41 -7.21 -14.18
N ALA A 291 -13.44 -6.40 -14.40
CA ALA A 291 -14.19 -6.37 -15.65
C ALA A 291 -13.35 -5.91 -16.85
N LEU A 292 -12.30 -5.11 -16.62
CA LEU A 292 -11.36 -4.65 -17.62
C LEU A 292 -10.18 -5.62 -17.85
N GLY A 293 -10.13 -6.76 -17.14
CA GLY A 293 -9.06 -7.75 -17.28
C GLY A 293 -7.81 -7.43 -16.47
N PHE A 294 -7.95 -6.75 -15.33
CA PHE A 294 -6.85 -6.45 -14.40
C PHE A 294 -7.07 -7.12 -13.04
N LEU A 295 -6.01 -7.70 -12.50
CA LEU A 295 -5.92 -8.08 -11.08
C LEU A 295 -5.23 -6.94 -10.31
N PRO A 296 -5.70 -6.60 -9.11
CA PRO A 296 -5.19 -5.47 -8.33
C PRO A 296 -3.83 -5.78 -7.64
N ALA A 297 -3.30 -6.97 -7.85
CA ALA A 297 -2.05 -7.47 -7.29
C ALA A 297 -1.49 -8.57 -8.20
N SER A 298 -0.19 -8.81 -8.10
CA SER A 298 0.48 -10.04 -8.52
C SER A 298 0.80 -10.90 -7.30
N VAL A 299 1.06 -12.20 -7.51
CA VAL A 299 1.50 -13.08 -6.41
C VAL A 299 2.78 -12.57 -5.74
N GLU A 300 3.69 -11.98 -6.52
CA GLU A 300 4.93 -11.40 -6.03
C GLU A 300 4.70 -10.18 -5.12
N SER A 301 3.59 -9.46 -5.31
CA SER A 301 3.23 -8.31 -4.50
C SER A 301 2.49 -8.67 -3.20
N MET A 302 2.05 -9.92 -3.05
CA MET A 302 1.34 -10.36 -1.83
C MET A 302 2.26 -10.39 -0.62
N GLY A 303 1.80 -9.78 0.47
CA GLY A 303 2.58 -9.65 1.71
C GLY A 303 3.71 -8.59 1.64
N VAL A 304 3.96 -8.02 0.47
CA VAL A 304 4.94 -6.95 0.23
C VAL A 304 4.21 -5.59 0.22
N GLY A 305 3.06 -5.55 -0.42
CA GLY A 305 2.18 -4.39 -0.48
C GLY A 305 1.58 -4.21 -1.89
N HIS A 306 0.30 -3.91 -1.98
CA HIS A 306 -0.41 -3.67 -3.25
C HIS A 306 -1.49 -2.60 -3.10
N CYS A 307 -2.23 -2.30 -4.17
CA CYS A 307 -3.08 -1.11 -4.21
C CYS A 307 -4.31 -1.17 -3.28
N LEU A 308 -4.73 -2.36 -2.82
CA LEU A 308 -5.90 -2.52 -1.93
C LEU A 308 -5.53 -2.45 -0.44
N ASP A 309 -4.24 -2.48 -0.10
CA ASP A 309 -3.79 -2.40 1.28
C ASP A 309 -4.15 -1.07 1.94
N THR A 310 -4.20 -1.05 3.28
CA THR A 310 -4.48 0.18 4.02
C THR A 310 -3.48 1.31 3.78
N LYS A 311 -2.26 0.96 3.35
CA LYS A 311 -1.24 1.91 2.93
C LYS A 311 -1.58 2.58 1.59
N ASN A 312 -2.49 2.04 0.77
CA ASN A 312 -2.73 2.47 -0.61
C ASN A 312 -4.21 2.73 -0.94
N ALA A 313 -5.14 2.19 -0.16
CA ALA A 313 -6.56 2.51 -0.25
C ALA A 313 -6.86 3.90 0.32
N VAL A 314 -7.46 4.76 -0.51
CA VAL A 314 -7.75 6.16 -0.21
C VAL A 314 -9.19 6.32 0.27
N ILE A 315 -9.42 7.13 1.30
CA ILE A 315 -10.74 7.29 1.92
C ILE A 315 -11.79 7.96 1.00
N ASP A 316 -11.39 8.45 -0.17
CA ASP A 316 -12.30 8.95 -1.21
C ASP A 316 -12.83 7.86 -2.15
N GLY A 317 -12.54 6.59 -1.84
CA GLY A 317 -12.95 5.42 -2.61
C GLY A 317 -12.00 5.04 -3.75
N GLY A 318 -10.83 5.65 -3.86
CA GLY A 318 -9.81 5.30 -4.84
C GLY A 318 -8.63 4.49 -4.29
N PHE A 319 -7.68 4.20 -5.18
CA PHE A 319 -6.41 3.51 -4.85
C PHE A 319 -5.21 4.32 -5.34
N VAL A 320 -4.04 4.13 -4.74
CA VAL A 320 -2.73 4.62 -5.22
C VAL A 320 -1.73 3.48 -5.27
N ASP A 321 -0.53 3.70 -5.84
CA ASP A 321 0.55 2.69 -5.94
C ASP A 321 0.13 1.46 -6.78
N LEU A 322 0.00 1.66 -8.09
CA LEU A 322 -0.54 0.65 -9.01
C LEU A 322 0.51 -0.30 -9.60
N GLY A 323 1.80 -0.20 -9.26
CA GLY A 323 2.84 -1.10 -9.78
C GLY A 323 2.60 -2.59 -9.47
N SER A 324 1.71 -2.90 -8.53
CA SER A 324 1.27 -4.28 -8.24
C SER A 324 0.21 -4.83 -9.20
N VAL A 325 -0.44 -3.99 -10.00
CA VAL A 325 -1.53 -4.40 -10.91
C VAL A 325 -0.95 -5.17 -12.09
N CYS A 326 -1.55 -6.32 -12.41
CA CYS A 326 -1.21 -7.11 -13.59
C CYS A 326 -2.44 -7.42 -14.44
N ARG A 327 -2.25 -7.81 -15.70
CA ARG A 327 -3.36 -8.25 -16.56
C ARG A 327 -3.72 -9.70 -16.23
N THR A 328 -5.00 -10.02 -16.27
CA THR A 328 -5.49 -11.40 -16.08
C THR A 328 -4.88 -12.36 -17.11
N ALA A 329 -4.66 -11.87 -18.33
CA ALA A 329 -4.05 -12.62 -19.43
C ALA A 329 -2.58 -13.00 -19.19
N ASP A 330 -1.86 -12.26 -18.33
CA ASP A 330 -0.45 -12.54 -18.01
C ASP A 330 -0.32 -13.63 -16.94
N VAL A 331 -1.42 -14.00 -16.27
CA VAL A 331 -1.47 -15.09 -15.28
C VAL A 331 -2.07 -16.33 -15.94
N THR A 332 -1.21 -17.15 -16.55
CA THR A 332 -1.62 -18.32 -17.34
C THR A 332 -1.96 -19.54 -16.50
N ASP A 333 -1.49 -19.61 -15.26
CA ASP A 333 -1.77 -20.72 -14.34
C ASP A 333 -3.06 -20.45 -13.54
N ASP A 334 -4.04 -21.35 -13.64
CA ASP A 334 -5.37 -21.19 -13.05
C ASP A 334 -5.37 -21.19 -11.52
N ARG A 335 -4.45 -21.95 -10.91
CA ARG A 335 -4.29 -21.98 -9.46
C ARG A 335 -3.76 -20.64 -8.97
N ARG A 336 -2.66 -20.18 -9.58
CA ARG A 336 -2.05 -18.88 -9.30
C ARG A 336 -3.03 -17.74 -9.53
N PHE A 337 -3.84 -17.83 -10.57
CA PHE A 337 -4.92 -16.87 -10.85
C PHE A 337 -5.91 -16.80 -9.69
N LEU A 338 -6.43 -17.95 -9.26
CA LEU A 338 -7.41 -18.03 -8.19
C LEU A 338 -6.82 -17.56 -6.85
N GLU A 339 -5.59 -17.99 -6.52
CA GLU A 339 -4.85 -17.49 -5.34
C GLU A 339 -4.69 -15.96 -5.40
N THR A 340 -4.38 -15.41 -6.58
CA THR A 340 -4.28 -13.96 -6.80
C THR A 340 -5.57 -13.21 -6.52
N LEU A 341 -6.67 -13.70 -7.10
CA LEU A 341 -7.99 -13.10 -6.92
C LEU A 341 -8.47 -13.18 -5.47
N LEU A 342 -8.32 -14.34 -4.82
CA LEU A 342 -8.80 -14.55 -3.46
C LEU A 342 -8.02 -13.72 -2.43
N SER A 343 -6.70 -13.65 -2.55
CA SER A 343 -5.89 -12.79 -1.67
C SER A 343 -6.27 -11.33 -1.85
N ALA A 344 -6.44 -10.84 -3.08
CA ALA A 344 -6.89 -9.47 -3.31
C ALA A 344 -8.24 -9.14 -2.64
N ILE A 345 -9.19 -10.08 -2.67
CA ILE A 345 -10.49 -9.93 -1.99
C ILE A 345 -10.30 -9.92 -0.47
N ALA A 346 -9.42 -10.78 0.06
CA ALA A 346 -9.08 -10.80 1.47
C ALA A 346 -8.40 -9.50 1.90
N ASP A 347 -7.42 -8.98 1.16
CA ASP A 347 -6.75 -7.71 1.45
C ASP A 347 -7.73 -6.53 1.46
N LEU A 348 -8.69 -6.49 0.52
CA LEU A 348 -9.75 -5.47 0.56
C LEU A 348 -10.64 -5.62 1.81
N ALA A 349 -11.00 -6.84 2.20
CA ALA A 349 -11.77 -7.08 3.41
C ALA A 349 -11.01 -6.65 4.67
N GLN A 350 -9.71 -6.94 4.72
CA GLN A 350 -8.82 -6.49 5.78
C GLN A 350 -8.75 -4.97 5.85
N THR A 351 -8.62 -4.31 4.69
CA THR A 351 -8.64 -2.84 4.58
C THR A 351 -9.96 -2.25 5.06
N CYS A 352 -11.10 -2.81 4.65
CA CYS A 352 -12.43 -2.41 5.14
C CYS A 352 -12.55 -2.61 6.65
N ARG A 353 -12.04 -3.72 7.18
CA ARG A 353 -12.06 -4.02 8.62
C ARG A 353 -11.25 -3.02 9.43
N GLN A 354 -10.02 -2.70 9.00
CA GLN A 354 -9.19 -1.69 9.65
C GLN A 354 -9.78 -0.27 9.48
N PHE A 355 -10.36 0.03 8.33
CA PHE A 355 -11.07 1.28 8.08
C PHE A 355 -12.23 1.47 9.06
N LEU A 356 -13.06 0.44 9.28
CA LEU A 356 -14.26 0.52 10.13
C LEU A 356 -13.98 0.39 11.63
N LEU A 357 -12.94 -0.34 12.03
CA LEU A 357 -12.71 -0.72 13.43
C LEU A 357 -11.40 -0.17 14.01
N GLY A 358 -10.53 0.43 13.19
CA GLY A 358 -9.21 0.86 13.59
C GLY A 358 -8.21 -0.29 13.66
N ASP A 359 -7.07 -0.01 14.30
CA ASP A 359 -5.93 -0.93 14.33
C ASP A 359 -6.27 -2.26 15.02
N ALA A 360 -5.82 -3.34 14.40
CA ALA A 360 -5.92 -4.70 14.89
C ALA A 360 -4.66 -5.12 15.64
N PRO A 361 -4.76 -5.95 16.68
CA PRO A 361 -3.68 -6.89 16.95
C PRO A 361 -3.57 -7.89 15.77
N ASP A 362 -2.37 -7.98 15.19
CA ASP A 362 -1.93 -8.95 14.17
C ASP A 362 -2.78 -9.07 12.89
N VAL A 363 -2.64 -8.08 12.00
CA VAL A 363 -3.30 -8.03 10.68
C VAL A 363 -2.96 -9.24 9.80
N GLU A 364 -1.71 -9.73 9.81
CA GLU A 364 -1.32 -10.89 9.02
C GLU A 364 -1.83 -12.22 9.61
N ALA A 365 -2.20 -12.26 10.90
CA ALA A 365 -2.89 -13.43 11.47
C ALA A 365 -4.29 -13.61 10.90
N GLU A 366 -4.93 -12.55 10.38
CA GLU A 366 -6.26 -12.65 9.77
C GLU A 366 -6.29 -13.62 8.58
N TYR A 367 -5.17 -13.78 7.87
CA TYR A 367 -5.04 -14.78 6.80
C TYR A 367 -5.02 -16.22 7.32
N ARG A 368 -4.41 -16.47 8.47
CA ARG A 368 -4.25 -17.81 9.06
C ARG A 368 -5.38 -18.17 10.03
N ASN A 369 -5.97 -17.15 10.65
CA ASN A 369 -6.99 -17.23 11.68
C ASN A 369 -7.89 -15.98 11.58
N PRO A 370 -8.82 -15.95 10.60
CA PRO A 370 -9.66 -14.80 10.37
C PRO A 370 -10.55 -14.54 11.58
N SER A 371 -10.53 -13.30 12.06
CA SER A 371 -11.43 -12.82 13.08
C SER A 371 -12.88 -12.89 12.59
N LEU A 372 -13.82 -12.99 13.53
CA LEU A 372 -15.24 -12.92 13.19
C LEU A 372 -15.58 -11.65 12.41
N ALA A 373 -14.94 -10.52 12.72
CA ALA A 373 -15.11 -9.27 12.00
C ALA A 373 -14.69 -9.40 10.53
N MET A 374 -13.53 -10.01 10.26
CA MET A 374 -13.05 -10.27 8.91
C MET A 374 -14.02 -11.17 8.12
N VAL A 375 -14.49 -12.26 8.74
CA VAL A 375 -15.48 -13.17 8.12
C VAL A 375 -16.79 -12.44 7.79
N LEU A 376 -17.28 -11.58 8.68
CA LEU A 376 -18.49 -10.78 8.44
C LEU A 376 -18.31 -9.78 7.30
N VAL A 377 -17.14 -9.12 7.23
CA VAL A 377 -16.81 -8.21 6.13
C VAL A 377 -16.76 -8.99 4.82
N LEU A 378 -16.05 -10.12 4.75
CA LEU A 378 -16.00 -10.97 3.55
C LEU A 378 -17.39 -11.42 3.08
N ASN A 379 -18.23 -11.91 4.01
CA ASN A 379 -19.61 -12.30 3.70
C ASN A 379 -20.46 -11.15 3.13
N ARG A 380 -20.14 -9.90 3.48
CA ARG A 380 -20.85 -8.72 2.95
C ARG A 380 -20.27 -8.24 1.61
N LEU A 381 -18.95 -8.26 1.46
CA LEU A 381 -18.25 -7.72 0.29
C LEU A 381 -18.37 -8.65 -0.92
N LEU A 382 -18.23 -9.97 -0.74
CA LEU A 382 -18.13 -10.91 -1.85
C LEU A 382 -19.39 -10.95 -2.74
N PRO A 383 -20.62 -11.04 -2.19
CA PRO A 383 -21.83 -11.02 -3.02
C PRO A 383 -22.01 -9.70 -3.78
N ASP A 384 -21.63 -8.57 -3.16
CA ASP A 384 -21.72 -7.24 -3.75
C ASP A 384 -20.72 -7.08 -4.90
N LEU A 385 -19.46 -7.49 -4.68
CA LEU A 385 -18.43 -7.52 -5.72
C LEU A 385 -18.86 -8.40 -6.90
N ALA A 386 -19.34 -9.61 -6.63
CA ALA A 386 -19.84 -10.54 -7.65
C ALA A 386 -20.96 -9.92 -8.49
N ALA A 387 -21.97 -9.31 -7.84
CA ALA A 387 -23.06 -8.65 -8.53
C ALA A 387 -22.58 -7.49 -9.42
N ARG A 388 -21.60 -6.70 -8.98
CA ARG A 388 -21.02 -5.61 -9.78
C ARG A 388 -20.24 -6.13 -10.98
N VAL A 389 -19.38 -7.12 -10.79
CA VAL A 389 -18.61 -7.73 -11.89
C VAL A 389 -19.56 -8.33 -12.93
N GLN A 390 -20.58 -9.07 -12.49
CA GLN A 390 -21.59 -9.63 -13.39
C GLN A 390 -22.36 -8.55 -14.16
N ARG A 391 -22.79 -7.49 -13.48
CA ARG A 391 -23.49 -6.34 -14.10
C ARG A 391 -22.62 -5.63 -15.14
N LEU A 392 -21.34 -5.46 -14.85
CA LEU A 392 -20.40 -4.81 -15.77
C LEU A 392 -20.13 -5.70 -17.00
N GLY A 393 -20.04 -7.01 -16.81
CA GLY A 393 -19.72 -7.99 -17.87
C GLY A 393 -18.26 -7.88 -18.34
N GLY A 394 -17.87 -8.71 -19.32
CA GLY A 394 -16.55 -8.63 -19.98
C GLY A 394 -15.34 -9.01 -19.11
N ALA A 395 -15.55 -9.46 -17.88
CA ALA A 395 -14.49 -10.03 -17.05
C ALA A 395 -13.97 -11.34 -17.65
N ASP A 396 -12.71 -11.68 -17.34
CA ASP A 396 -12.13 -13.00 -17.61
C ASP A 396 -13.07 -14.11 -17.07
N SER A 397 -13.29 -15.17 -17.85
CA SER A 397 -14.24 -16.23 -17.48
C SER A 397 -13.89 -16.85 -16.13
N ARG A 398 -12.60 -16.92 -15.78
CA ARG A 398 -12.14 -17.45 -14.48
C ARG A 398 -12.61 -16.57 -13.30
N ILE A 399 -12.76 -15.27 -13.51
CA ILE A 399 -13.34 -14.36 -12.49
C ILE A 399 -14.83 -14.61 -12.36
N ALA A 400 -15.54 -14.71 -13.49
CA ALA A 400 -16.97 -14.99 -13.50
C ALA A 400 -17.28 -16.33 -12.81
N ASP A 401 -16.49 -17.36 -13.09
CA ASP A 401 -16.63 -18.68 -12.49
C ASP A 401 -16.32 -18.68 -10.98
N ALA A 402 -15.32 -17.91 -10.55
CA ALA A 402 -14.94 -17.80 -9.14
C ALA A 402 -15.95 -16.99 -8.32
N LEU A 403 -16.58 -15.98 -8.92
CA LEU A 403 -17.58 -15.12 -8.28
C LEU A 403 -19.02 -15.60 -8.50
N ALA A 404 -19.24 -16.65 -9.29
CA ALA A 404 -20.56 -17.20 -9.55
C ALA A 404 -21.24 -17.62 -8.23
N PRO A 405 -22.57 -17.42 -8.09
CA PRO A 405 -23.32 -17.93 -6.95
C PRO A 405 -23.28 -19.47 -6.93
N ARG A 406 -22.31 -20.05 -6.24
CA ARG A 406 -22.26 -21.48 -5.97
C ARG A 406 -22.84 -21.72 -4.58
N ARG A 407 -23.61 -22.79 -4.39
CA ARG A 407 -23.88 -23.27 -3.02
C ARG A 407 -22.53 -23.57 -2.39
N ALA A 408 -22.25 -23.03 -1.21
CA ALA A 408 -20.91 -23.08 -0.60
C ALA A 408 -20.30 -24.50 -0.58
N ALA A 409 -21.12 -25.52 -0.36
CA ALA A 409 -20.72 -26.93 -0.40
C ALA A 409 -20.32 -27.40 -1.81
N ASP A 410 -21.12 -27.08 -2.83
CA ASP A 410 -20.86 -27.47 -4.23
C ASP A 410 -19.66 -26.68 -4.80
N ALA A 411 -19.49 -25.43 -4.35
CA ALA A 411 -18.37 -24.56 -4.69
C ALA A 411 -17.04 -25.14 -4.20
N LEU A 412 -17.01 -25.50 -2.92
CA LEU A 412 -15.82 -26.05 -2.27
C LEU A 412 -15.49 -27.44 -2.84
N ALA A 413 -16.49 -28.31 -3.01
CA ALA A 413 -16.28 -29.63 -3.60
C ALA A 413 -15.76 -29.54 -5.04
N GLY A 414 -16.33 -28.63 -5.85
CA GLY A 414 -15.89 -28.39 -7.23
C GLY A 414 -14.47 -27.83 -7.33
N GLU A 415 -14.10 -26.85 -6.50
CA GLU A 415 -12.73 -26.31 -6.49
C GLU A 415 -11.71 -27.30 -5.93
N LEU A 416 -12.06 -28.05 -4.86
CA LEU A 416 -11.18 -29.11 -4.36
C LEU A 416 -10.94 -30.15 -5.46
N ALA A 417 -11.97 -30.56 -6.19
CA ALA A 417 -11.81 -31.46 -7.34
C ALA A 417 -10.95 -30.83 -8.45
N ARG A 418 -11.17 -29.56 -8.81
CA ARG A 418 -10.40 -28.84 -9.85
C ARG A 418 -8.92 -28.70 -9.49
N LEU A 419 -8.62 -28.45 -8.23
CA LEU A 419 -7.25 -28.33 -7.70
C LEU A 419 -6.57 -29.69 -7.45
N GLY A 420 -7.24 -30.81 -7.73
CA GLY A 420 -6.73 -32.16 -7.44
C GLY A 420 -6.68 -32.49 -5.94
N LEU A 421 -7.38 -31.72 -5.11
CA LEU A 421 -7.51 -31.88 -3.66
C LEU A 421 -8.84 -32.53 -3.25
N GLY A 422 -9.57 -33.09 -4.22
CA GLY A 422 -10.83 -33.79 -3.99
C GLY A 422 -10.64 -34.98 -3.04
N ALA A 423 -11.70 -35.34 -2.32
CA ALA A 423 -11.70 -36.46 -1.38
C ALA A 423 -11.02 -37.68 -2.01
N ALA A 424 -10.00 -38.22 -1.34
CA ALA A 424 -9.38 -39.48 -1.73
C ALA A 424 -10.50 -40.49 -2.00
N PRO A 425 -10.45 -41.25 -3.12
CA PRO A 425 -11.50 -42.21 -3.42
C PRO A 425 -11.68 -43.13 -2.19
N PRO A 426 -12.92 -43.34 -1.73
CA PRO A 426 -13.19 -44.21 -0.60
C PRO A 426 -12.74 -45.62 -0.98
N GLY A 427 -11.53 -46.00 -0.57
CA GLY A 427 -10.95 -47.32 -0.88
C GLY A 427 -9.44 -47.39 -1.15
N GLY A 428 -8.69 -46.29 -1.12
CA GLY A 428 -7.25 -46.29 -1.44
C GLY A 428 -6.31 -46.55 -0.25
N HIS A 429 -6.39 -47.71 0.41
CA HIS A 429 -5.23 -48.25 1.12
C HIS A 429 -4.45 -49.17 0.17
N ARG A 430 -3.24 -48.76 -0.21
CA ARG A 430 -2.12 -49.66 -0.49
C ARG A 430 -0.83 -49.04 0.02
#